data_AF-A0A0C1NTH4-F1
#
_entry.id   AF-A0A0C1NTH4-F1
#
_cell.length_a   1.000
_cell.length_b   1.000
_cell.length_c   1.000
_cell.angle_alpha   90.00
_cell.angle_beta   90.00
_cell.angle_gamma   90.00
#
_symmetry.space_group_name_H-M   'P 1'
#
loop_
_entity.id
_entity.type
_entity.pdbx_description
1 polymer ?
#
loop_
_entity_poly.entity_id
_entity_poly.type
_entity_poly.pdbx_seq_one_letter_code
_entity_poly.pdbx_strand_id
1 'polypeptide(L)'
;MGDRGLFSKQNLKELRGENKAGEFIVGLNDNKEFTLNEKAIAQDAMRDGYFGVVTNVTDMPAKEIVANYKTLWIVEDAFGEIKGTLRARPIFHWTDPRIVGHLTLCFIAYYCEALMTQALREKKLMLGSSAIDSDIIDPRPLTVVEAMRELQEVRAVPVKVHSTIMWVRTDINGNAHKLFSAIGLKPPPKVLRLTKSENVVAQA
;
A
#
# COMPACT_ATOMS: atom_id res chain seq x y z
N MET A 1 7.88 -31.75 -22.26
CA MET A 1 7.89 -32.78 -21.20
C MET A 1 6.52 -32.69 -20.54
N GLY A 2 5.57 -33.51 -21.01
CA GLY A 2 4.17 -33.40 -20.60
C GLY A 2 3.97 -33.76 -19.14
N ASP A 3 2.93 -33.17 -18.53
CA ASP A 3 2.44 -33.55 -17.23
C ASP A 3 2.16 -35.06 -17.22
N ARG A 4 2.90 -35.84 -16.43
CA ARG A 4 2.79 -37.31 -16.33
C ARG A 4 1.50 -37.74 -15.59
N GLY A 5 0.41 -37.00 -15.78
CA GLY A 5 -0.82 -37.11 -15.00
C GLY A 5 -0.69 -36.61 -13.54
N LEU A 6 0.34 -35.81 -13.23
CA LEU A 6 0.56 -35.23 -11.90
C LEU A 6 -0.51 -34.18 -11.57
N PHE A 7 -1.03 -33.45 -12.58
CA PHE A 7 -2.05 -32.41 -12.42
C PHE A 7 -3.29 -32.66 -13.30
N SER A 8 -4.14 -33.61 -12.90
CA SER A 8 -5.41 -33.93 -13.58
C SER A 8 -6.60 -33.18 -12.96
N LYS A 9 -7.66 -32.90 -13.75
CA LYS A 9 -8.92 -32.28 -13.24
C LYS A 9 -9.55 -33.05 -12.06
N GLN A 10 -9.32 -34.36 -11.96
CA GLN A 10 -9.81 -35.20 -10.88
C GLN A 10 -9.01 -34.99 -9.59
N ASN A 11 -7.68 -34.86 -9.69
CA ASN A 11 -6.78 -34.71 -8.54
C ASN A 11 -6.64 -33.25 -8.06
N LEU A 12 -7.09 -32.27 -8.85
CA LEU A 12 -7.08 -30.84 -8.49
C LEU A 12 -7.91 -30.51 -7.23
N LYS A 13 -8.96 -31.30 -6.93
CA LYS A 13 -9.76 -31.11 -5.71
C LYS A 13 -8.99 -31.52 -4.45
N GLU A 14 -8.21 -32.58 -4.54
CA GLU A 14 -7.37 -33.09 -3.44
C GLU A 14 -6.22 -32.12 -3.14
N LEU A 15 -5.61 -31.53 -4.18
CA LEU A 15 -4.54 -30.52 -4.05
C LEU A 15 -4.97 -29.20 -3.38
N ARG A 16 -6.28 -28.95 -3.26
CA ARG A 16 -6.85 -27.70 -2.73
C ARG A 16 -7.07 -27.74 -1.21
N GLY A 17 -6.66 -28.82 -0.54
CA GLY A 17 -7.06 -29.21 0.81
C GLY A 17 -6.80 -28.18 1.92
N GLU A 18 -7.85 -27.90 2.69
CA GLU A 18 -7.86 -27.02 3.88
C GLU A 18 -7.24 -27.69 5.13
N ASN A 19 -6.89 -28.99 5.09
CA ASN A 19 -6.35 -29.77 6.22
C ASN A 19 -5.13 -30.63 5.84
N LYS A 20 -4.02 -29.98 5.46
CA LYS A 20 -2.77 -30.66 5.08
C LYS A 20 -2.17 -31.52 6.21
N ALA A 21 -2.36 -31.14 7.48
CA ALA A 21 -1.74 -31.83 8.61
C ALA A 21 -2.25 -33.27 8.80
N GLY A 22 -3.53 -33.53 8.52
CA GLY A 22 -4.14 -34.86 8.65
C GLY A 22 -3.84 -35.80 7.48
N GLU A 23 -3.24 -35.30 6.40
CA GLU A 23 -2.92 -36.08 5.20
C GLU A 23 -1.59 -36.83 5.33
N PHE A 24 -0.61 -36.18 5.97
CA PHE A 24 0.73 -36.73 6.18
C PHE A 24 0.88 -37.48 7.51
N ILE A 25 0.02 -37.18 8.50
CA ILE A 25 0.08 -37.78 9.85
C ILE A 25 -1.22 -38.53 10.12
N VAL A 26 -1.11 -39.84 10.37
CA VAL A 26 -2.23 -40.71 10.71
C VAL A 26 -2.28 -40.91 12.23
N GLY A 27 -3.50 -40.89 12.81
CA GLY A 27 -3.72 -41.14 14.23
C GLY A 27 -4.04 -39.92 15.09
N LEU A 28 -4.27 -38.73 14.51
CA LEU A 28 -4.49 -37.48 15.25
C LEU A 28 -5.68 -37.48 16.24
N ASN A 29 -6.65 -38.38 16.07
CA ASN A 29 -7.91 -38.37 16.84
C ASN A 29 -8.00 -39.50 17.89
N ASP A 30 -7.08 -40.47 17.93
CA ASP A 30 -7.31 -41.75 18.62
C ASP A 30 -6.40 -42.03 19.84
N ASN A 31 -5.67 -41.03 20.37
CA ASN A 31 -4.73 -41.22 21.50
C ASN A 31 -3.70 -42.37 21.30
N LYS A 32 -3.50 -42.80 20.04
CA LYS A 32 -2.53 -43.81 19.64
C LYS A 32 -1.33 -43.16 18.96
N GLU A 33 -0.21 -43.87 19.01
CA GLU A 33 1.07 -43.48 18.42
C GLU A 33 0.89 -42.91 17.00
N PHE A 34 1.43 -41.72 16.78
CA PHE A 34 1.38 -41.05 15.49
C PHE A 34 2.30 -41.77 14.51
N THR A 35 1.77 -42.08 13.33
CA THR A 35 2.57 -42.70 12.26
C THR A 35 2.53 -41.84 11.00
N LEU A 36 3.65 -41.85 10.28
CA LEU A 36 3.83 -41.07 9.07
C LEU A 36 3.22 -41.79 7.86
N ASN A 37 2.47 -41.08 7.05
CA ASN A 37 1.92 -41.62 5.81
C ASN A 37 2.97 -41.53 4.68
N GLU A 38 3.89 -42.49 4.65
CA GLU A 38 4.97 -42.58 3.66
C GLU A 38 4.45 -42.54 2.20
N LYS A 39 3.23 -43.04 1.94
CA LYS A 39 2.64 -43.02 0.59
C LYS A 39 2.23 -41.62 0.17
N ALA A 40 1.62 -40.85 1.06
CA ALA A 40 1.26 -39.45 0.78
C ALA A 40 2.51 -38.59 0.57
N ILE A 41 3.54 -38.81 1.39
CA ILE A 41 4.83 -38.11 1.25
C ILE A 41 5.49 -38.44 -0.08
N ALA A 42 5.58 -39.72 -0.46
CA ALA A 42 6.17 -40.12 -1.73
C ALA A 42 5.42 -39.52 -2.94
N GLN A 43 4.11 -39.35 -2.85
CA GLN A 43 3.31 -38.70 -3.90
C GLN A 43 3.52 -37.18 -3.96
N ASP A 44 3.62 -36.51 -2.81
CA ASP A 44 3.89 -35.06 -2.75
C ASP A 44 5.31 -34.74 -3.22
N ALA A 45 6.30 -35.57 -2.84
CA ALA A 45 7.68 -35.46 -3.29
C ALA A 45 7.83 -35.54 -4.83
N MET A 46 6.94 -36.23 -5.54
CA MET A 46 6.93 -36.23 -7.01
C MET A 46 6.53 -34.87 -7.63
N ARG A 47 5.90 -34.00 -6.84
CA ARG A 47 5.40 -32.68 -7.25
C ARG A 47 6.30 -31.55 -6.77
N ASP A 48 7.33 -31.84 -5.98
CA ASP A 48 8.31 -30.86 -5.52
C ASP A 48 8.95 -30.12 -6.69
N GLY A 49 9.06 -28.79 -6.55
CA GLY A 49 9.60 -27.90 -7.58
C GLY A 49 8.62 -27.48 -8.67
N TYR A 50 7.39 -28.00 -8.67
CA TYR A 50 6.33 -27.52 -9.56
C TYR A 50 5.44 -26.49 -8.87
N PHE A 51 5.15 -25.39 -9.59
CA PHE A 51 4.19 -24.39 -9.16
C PHE A 51 2.98 -24.40 -10.11
N GLY A 52 1.82 -24.80 -9.61
CA GLY A 52 0.58 -24.89 -10.36
C GLY A 52 -0.40 -23.76 -10.01
N VAL A 53 -1.01 -23.14 -11.01
CA VAL A 53 -2.10 -22.17 -10.82
C VAL A 53 -3.40 -22.82 -11.25
N VAL A 54 -4.36 -22.91 -10.32
CA VAL A 54 -5.72 -23.39 -10.60
C VAL A 54 -6.61 -22.17 -10.80
N THR A 55 -7.23 -22.08 -11.98
CA THR A 55 -8.12 -20.96 -12.33
C THR A 55 -9.39 -21.46 -13.01
N ASN A 56 -10.48 -20.71 -12.85
CA ASN A 56 -11.72 -20.89 -13.59
C ASN A 56 -11.71 -20.17 -14.96
N VAL A 57 -10.66 -19.41 -15.27
CA VAL A 57 -10.49 -18.73 -16.55
C VAL A 57 -10.09 -19.74 -17.63
N THR A 58 -10.94 -19.91 -18.65
CA THR A 58 -10.72 -20.85 -19.75
C THR A 58 -10.09 -20.20 -20.99
N ASP A 59 -10.28 -18.90 -21.16
CA ASP A 59 -10.04 -18.21 -22.43
C ASP A 59 -8.76 -17.36 -22.42
N MET A 60 -7.84 -17.62 -21.48
CA MET A 60 -6.59 -16.89 -21.31
C MET A 60 -5.39 -17.83 -21.48
N PRO A 61 -4.32 -17.41 -22.19
CA PRO A 61 -3.14 -18.23 -22.34
C PRO A 61 -2.46 -18.46 -21.00
N ALA A 62 -1.93 -19.68 -20.79
CA ALA A 62 -1.30 -20.09 -19.52
C ALA A 62 -0.19 -19.13 -19.04
N LYS A 63 0.58 -18.54 -19.97
CA LYS A 63 1.63 -17.56 -19.66
C LYS A 63 1.06 -16.30 -19.00
N GLU A 64 -0.09 -15.83 -19.47
CA GLU A 64 -0.76 -14.64 -18.94
C GLU A 64 -1.44 -14.95 -17.60
N ILE A 65 -2.05 -16.14 -17.45
CA ILE A 65 -2.59 -16.61 -16.17
C ILE A 65 -1.50 -16.58 -15.09
N VAL A 66 -0.31 -17.10 -15.38
CA VAL A 66 0.82 -17.10 -14.43
C VAL A 66 1.33 -15.68 -14.18
N ALA A 67 1.38 -14.82 -15.20
CA ALA A 67 1.79 -13.43 -15.03
C ALA A 67 0.83 -12.66 -14.11
N ASN A 68 -0.48 -12.81 -14.31
CA ASN A 68 -1.52 -12.20 -13.50
C ASN A 68 -1.54 -12.79 -12.07
N TYR A 69 -1.30 -14.09 -11.92
CA TYR A 69 -1.15 -14.67 -10.59
C TYR A 69 0.04 -14.04 -9.85
N LYS A 70 1.15 -13.80 -10.55
CA LYS A 70 2.31 -13.13 -9.96
C LYS A 70 2.02 -11.71 -9.54
N THR A 71 1.02 -11.00 -10.08
CA THR A 71 0.67 -9.65 -9.58
C THR A 71 0.00 -9.65 -8.21
N LEU A 72 -0.24 -10.82 -7.59
CA LEU A 72 -0.78 -10.90 -6.23
C LEU A 72 0.09 -10.18 -5.20
N TRP A 73 1.40 -10.07 -5.43
CA TRP A 73 2.30 -9.29 -4.56
C TRP A 73 1.87 -7.82 -4.44
N ILE A 74 1.17 -7.26 -5.44
CA ILE A 74 0.65 -5.88 -5.40
C ILE A 74 -0.33 -5.72 -4.23
N VAL A 75 -1.08 -6.77 -3.91
CA VAL A 75 -2.00 -6.77 -2.77
C VAL A 75 -1.22 -6.78 -1.46
N GLU A 76 -0.14 -7.55 -1.38
CA GLU A 76 0.75 -7.57 -0.21
C GLU A 76 1.44 -6.22 0.00
N ASP A 77 1.92 -5.61 -1.08
CA ASP A 77 2.51 -4.27 -1.10
C ASP A 77 1.49 -3.22 -0.62
N ALA A 78 0.26 -3.27 -1.14
CA ALA A 78 -0.83 -2.41 -0.69
C ALA A 78 -1.11 -2.56 0.82
N PHE A 79 -1.15 -3.79 1.34
CA PHE A 79 -1.28 -4.03 2.78
C PHE A 79 -0.07 -3.53 3.57
N GLY A 80 1.13 -3.61 2.99
CA GLY A 80 2.36 -3.04 3.54
C GLY A 80 2.25 -1.52 3.71
N GLU A 81 1.85 -0.82 2.65
CA GLU A 81 1.68 0.65 2.67
C GLU A 81 0.59 1.12 3.63
N ILE A 82 -0.55 0.42 3.65
CA ILE A 82 -1.65 0.69 4.58
C ILE A 82 -1.18 0.58 6.03
N LYS A 83 -0.42 -0.47 6.37
CA LYS A 83 0.07 -0.70 7.74
C LYS A 83 1.25 0.21 8.09
N GLY A 84 2.13 0.48 7.13
CA GLY A 84 3.36 1.26 7.29
C GLY A 84 3.12 2.76 7.17
N THR A 85 3.10 3.25 5.94
CA THR A 85 3.01 4.69 5.60
C THR A 85 1.74 5.33 6.13
N LEU A 86 0.58 4.71 5.88
CA LEU A 86 -0.71 5.25 6.32
C LEU A 86 -1.02 4.92 7.78
N ARG A 87 -0.17 4.12 8.44
CA ARG A 87 -0.27 3.78 9.85
C ARG A 87 -1.68 3.34 10.24
N ALA A 88 -2.28 2.44 9.47
CA ALA A 88 -3.51 1.75 9.87
C ALA A 88 -3.19 0.92 11.13
N ARG A 89 -3.32 1.54 12.29
CA ARG A 89 -3.07 0.94 13.59
C ARG A 89 -4.37 0.41 14.16
N PRO A 90 -4.34 -0.60 15.04
CA PRO A 90 -5.47 -0.92 15.88
C PRO A 90 -5.86 0.32 16.72
N ILE A 91 -7.01 0.93 16.45
CA ILE A 91 -7.56 2.06 17.23
C ILE A 91 -8.52 1.54 18.33
N PHE A 92 -8.51 0.24 18.63
CA PHE A 92 -9.43 -0.40 19.59
C PHE A 92 -10.89 0.05 19.37
N HIS A 93 -11.39 -0.08 18.14
CA HIS A 93 -12.80 0.15 17.87
C HIS A 93 -13.61 -1.03 18.43
N TRP A 94 -14.66 -0.73 19.20
CA TRP A 94 -15.47 -1.72 19.91
C TRP A 94 -16.79 -2.08 19.22
N THR A 95 -17.13 -1.36 18.14
CA THR A 95 -18.37 -1.60 17.39
C THR A 95 -18.06 -1.82 15.92
N ASP A 96 -18.74 -2.78 15.30
CA ASP A 96 -18.56 -3.13 13.89
C ASP A 96 -18.63 -1.93 12.94
N PRO A 97 -19.58 -0.97 13.09
CA PRO A 97 -19.63 0.19 12.20
C PRO A 97 -18.39 1.07 12.27
N ARG A 98 -17.76 1.21 13.45
CA ARG A 98 -16.53 2.00 13.60
C ARG A 98 -15.33 1.29 13.00
N ILE A 99 -15.26 -0.05 13.16
CA ILE A 99 -14.21 -0.87 12.54
C ILE A 99 -14.28 -0.72 11.01
N VAL A 100 -15.47 -0.91 10.44
CA VAL A 100 -15.69 -0.79 8.99
C VAL A 100 -15.36 0.63 8.51
N GLY A 101 -15.81 1.66 9.22
CA GLY A 101 -15.52 3.05 8.87
C GLY A 101 -14.03 3.38 8.85
N HIS A 102 -13.27 2.91 9.84
CA HIS A 102 -11.82 3.13 9.89
C HIS A 102 -11.07 2.42 8.76
N LEU A 103 -11.41 1.15 8.48
CA LEU A 103 -10.82 0.39 7.37
C LEU A 103 -11.13 1.05 6.03
N THR A 104 -12.36 1.55 5.86
CA THR A 104 -12.78 2.28 4.66
C THR A 104 -11.97 3.56 4.48
N LEU A 105 -11.76 4.33 5.55
CA LEU A 105 -10.95 5.55 5.51
C LEU A 105 -9.49 5.24 5.14
N CYS A 106 -8.91 4.20 5.72
CA CYS A 106 -7.55 3.76 5.39
C CYS A 106 -7.43 3.33 3.92
N PHE A 107 -8.43 2.61 3.41
CA PHE A 107 -8.49 2.22 2.01
C PHE A 107 -8.59 3.43 1.07
N ILE A 108 -9.45 4.41 1.38
CA ILE A 108 -9.56 5.64 0.58
C ILE A 108 -8.26 6.44 0.61
N ALA A 109 -7.59 6.52 1.76
CA ALA A 109 -6.29 7.19 1.87
C ALA A 109 -5.23 6.52 0.99
N TYR A 110 -5.17 5.18 0.99
CA TYR A 110 -4.31 4.40 0.11
C TYR A 110 -4.65 4.60 -1.36
N TYR A 111 -5.94 4.61 -1.70
CA TYR A 111 -6.36 4.88 -3.08
C TYR A 111 -5.88 6.25 -3.57
N CYS A 112 -6.01 7.30 -2.75
CA CYS A 112 -5.46 8.61 -3.06
C CYS A 112 -3.94 8.58 -3.24
N GLU A 113 -3.22 7.90 -2.35
CA GLU A 113 -1.77 7.76 -2.41
C GLU A 113 -1.32 6.99 -3.66
N ALA A 114 -2.01 5.92 -4.03
CA ALA A 114 -1.77 5.14 -5.25
C ALA A 114 -1.98 5.98 -6.52
N LEU A 115 -3.03 6.81 -6.58
CA LEU A 115 -3.27 7.73 -7.69
C LEU A 115 -2.15 8.79 -7.80
N MET A 116 -1.70 9.33 -6.66
CA MET A 116 -0.58 10.26 -6.63
C MET A 116 0.72 9.58 -7.10
N THR A 117 0.97 8.34 -6.67
CA THR A 117 2.12 7.53 -7.09
C THR A 117 2.08 7.25 -8.59
N GLN A 118 0.92 6.92 -9.13
CA GLN A 118 0.73 6.76 -10.57
C GLN A 118 1.08 8.06 -11.32
N ALA A 119 0.54 9.20 -10.90
CA ALA A 119 0.81 10.49 -11.53
C ALA A 119 2.30 10.88 -11.50
N LEU A 120 3.00 10.60 -10.38
CA LEU A 120 4.45 10.81 -10.28
C LEU A 120 5.24 9.92 -11.26
N ARG A 121 4.85 8.65 -11.38
CA ARG A 121 5.49 7.68 -12.27
C ARG A 121 5.28 8.02 -13.75
N GLU A 122 4.07 8.45 -14.12
CA GLU A 122 3.75 8.88 -15.49
C GLU A 122 4.63 10.05 -15.94
N LYS A 123 4.86 11.02 -15.05
CA LYS A 123 5.73 12.17 -15.32
C LYS A 123 7.22 11.90 -15.09
N LYS A 124 7.59 10.69 -14.68
CA LYS A 124 8.98 10.25 -14.40
C LYS A 124 9.73 11.23 -13.49
N LEU A 125 9.06 11.74 -12.46
CA LEU A 125 9.65 12.73 -11.56
C LEU A 125 10.64 12.05 -10.62
N MET A 126 11.86 12.61 -10.55
CA MET A 126 12.94 12.09 -9.70
C MET A 126 13.00 12.85 -8.37
N LEU A 127 13.45 12.15 -7.34
CA LEU A 127 13.69 12.72 -6.02
C LEU A 127 14.79 13.79 -6.10
N GLY A 128 14.51 15.00 -5.60
CA GLY A 128 15.54 16.00 -5.34
C GLY A 128 15.99 15.91 -3.89
N SER A 129 17.27 15.66 -3.65
CA SER A 129 17.84 15.60 -2.31
C SER A 129 19.31 15.97 -2.38
N SER A 130 19.80 16.77 -1.43
CA SER A 130 21.21 17.16 -1.36
C SER A 130 22.15 15.96 -1.24
N ALA A 131 21.67 14.82 -0.73
CA ALA A 131 22.44 13.58 -0.67
C ALA A 131 22.67 12.96 -2.06
N ILE A 132 21.73 13.14 -2.99
CA ILE A 132 21.89 12.72 -4.39
C ILE A 132 22.85 13.68 -5.10
N ASP A 133 22.69 14.99 -4.85
CA ASP A 133 23.59 16.01 -5.43
C ASP A 133 25.05 15.83 -4.96
N SER A 134 25.25 15.26 -3.77
CA SER A 134 26.56 14.94 -3.19
C SER A 134 27.06 13.52 -3.50
N ASP A 135 26.38 12.79 -4.38
CA ASP A 135 26.72 11.42 -4.81
C ASP A 135 26.82 10.40 -3.66
N ILE A 136 26.09 10.62 -2.56
CA ILE A 136 26.02 9.71 -1.40
C ILE A 136 25.01 8.58 -1.66
N ILE A 137 23.96 8.88 -2.43
CA ILE A 137 22.84 7.97 -2.69
C ILE A 137 22.52 8.01 -4.19
N ASP A 138 22.26 6.84 -4.76
CA ASP A 138 21.84 6.71 -6.15
C ASP A 138 20.53 7.49 -6.46
N PRO A 139 20.42 8.09 -7.66
CA PRO A 139 19.19 8.72 -8.10
C PRO A 139 18.01 7.73 -8.11
N ARG A 140 16.90 8.14 -7.49
CA ARG A 140 15.69 7.32 -7.39
C ARG A 140 14.43 8.12 -7.71
N PRO A 141 13.35 7.47 -8.17
CA PRO A 141 12.09 8.14 -8.44
C PRO A 141 11.53 8.79 -7.17
N LEU A 142 10.83 9.91 -7.34
CA LEU A 142 10.16 10.57 -6.24
C LEU A 142 8.99 9.71 -5.76
N THR A 143 8.91 9.50 -4.44
CA THR A 143 7.78 8.83 -3.80
C THR A 143 6.81 9.86 -3.22
N VAL A 144 5.52 9.49 -3.13
CA VAL A 144 4.50 10.34 -2.50
C VAL A 144 4.86 10.63 -1.04
N VAL A 145 5.37 9.63 -0.32
CA VAL A 145 5.79 9.77 1.09
C VAL A 145 6.80 10.89 1.28
N GLU A 146 7.81 10.99 0.42
CA GLU A 146 8.84 12.01 0.54
C GLU A 146 8.30 13.41 0.21
N ALA A 147 7.46 13.53 -0.82
CA ALA A 147 6.78 14.79 -1.12
C ALA A 147 5.80 15.21 -0.02
N MET A 148 5.09 14.26 0.59
CA MET A 148 4.19 14.51 1.72
C MET A 148 4.96 14.91 2.97
N ARG A 149 6.16 14.36 3.19
CA ARG A 149 7.05 14.77 4.28
C ARG A 149 7.43 16.25 4.18
N GLU A 150 7.77 16.71 2.99
CA GLU A 150 8.02 18.16 2.76
C GLU A 150 6.75 19.00 2.94
N LEU A 151 5.58 18.50 2.51
CA LEU A 151 4.31 19.20 2.71
C LEU A 151 3.92 19.33 4.19
N GLN A 152 4.28 18.36 5.03
CA GLN A 152 4.04 18.43 6.47
C GLN A 152 4.82 19.57 7.15
N GLU A 153 5.92 20.03 6.57
CA GLU A 153 6.70 21.16 7.08
C GLU A 153 6.13 22.53 6.66
N VAL A 154 5.11 22.54 5.80
CA VAL A 154 4.46 23.79 5.37
C VAL A 154 3.58 24.31 6.51
N ARG A 155 3.85 25.54 6.95
CA ARG A 155 3.17 26.16 8.10
C ARG A 155 2.42 27.41 7.69
N ALA A 156 1.30 27.68 8.34
CA ALA A 156 0.63 28.97 8.29
C ALA A 156 1.15 29.86 9.43
N VAL A 157 1.79 30.97 9.09
CA VAL A 157 2.39 31.93 10.02
C VAL A 157 1.55 33.20 10.07
N PRO A 158 1.13 33.68 11.25
CA PRO A 158 0.46 34.96 11.37
C PRO A 158 1.50 36.09 11.25
N VAL A 159 1.32 36.95 10.26
CA VAL A 159 2.13 38.15 10.01
C VAL A 159 1.28 39.37 10.34
N LYS A 160 1.71 40.15 11.33
CA LYS A 160 1.02 41.40 11.70
C LYS A 160 1.58 42.56 10.89
N VAL A 161 0.72 43.22 10.13
CA VAL A 161 1.03 44.45 9.38
C VAL A 161 0.08 45.53 9.85
N HIS A 162 0.58 46.50 10.61
CA HIS A 162 -0.22 47.55 11.27
C HIS A 162 -1.35 46.95 12.14
N SER A 163 -2.61 47.22 11.80
CA SER A 163 -3.83 46.70 12.45
C SER A 163 -4.44 45.49 11.74
N THR A 164 -3.71 44.85 10.82
CA THR A 164 -4.18 43.64 10.12
C THR A 164 -3.27 42.46 10.44
N ILE A 165 -3.86 41.33 10.82
CA ILE A 165 -3.18 40.04 10.95
C ILE A 165 -3.43 39.26 9.67
N MET A 166 -2.36 38.91 8.96
CA MET A 166 -2.41 38.11 7.74
C MET A 166 -1.89 36.70 8.04
N TRP A 167 -2.64 35.67 7.71
CA TRP A 167 -2.14 34.30 7.75
C TRP A 167 -1.44 33.99 6.43
N VAL A 168 -0.13 33.82 6.47
CA VAL A 168 0.73 33.59 5.31
C VAL A 168 1.34 32.19 5.42
N ARG A 169 1.26 31.38 4.37
CA ARG A 169 1.93 30.08 4.35
C ARG A 169 3.42 30.22 4.02
N THR A 170 4.24 29.31 4.54
CA THR A 170 5.60 29.10 4.06
C THR A 170 5.61 28.63 2.60
N ASP A 171 6.77 28.72 1.95
CA ASP A 171 6.91 28.34 0.56
C ASP A 171 6.87 26.82 0.36
N ILE A 172 6.16 26.40 -0.68
CA ILE A 172 6.04 25.00 -1.11
C ILE A 172 6.99 24.84 -2.28
N ASN A 173 8.19 24.34 -2.01
CA ASN A 173 9.26 24.17 -3.00
C ASN A 173 9.62 22.69 -3.15
N GLY A 174 10.62 22.37 -3.99
CA GLY A 174 11.22 21.05 -4.02
C GLY A 174 10.25 19.95 -4.50
N ASN A 175 10.25 18.82 -3.79
CA ASN A 175 9.48 17.64 -4.15
C ASN A 175 7.99 17.81 -3.88
N ALA A 176 7.62 18.58 -2.85
CA ALA A 176 6.24 18.96 -2.59
C ALA A 176 5.60 19.70 -3.78
N HIS A 177 6.34 20.62 -4.41
CA HIS A 177 5.87 21.32 -5.61
C HIS A 177 5.77 20.38 -6.83
N LYS A 178 6.72 19.46 -6.99
CA LYS A 178 6.67 18.42 -8.04
C LYS A 178 5.42 17.57 -7.92
N LEU A 179 5.00 17.20 -6.70
CA LEU A 179 3.78 16.46 -6.45
C LEU A 179 2.53 17.22 -6.93
N PHE A 180 2.38 18.50 -6.54
CA PHE A 180 1.28 19.34 -7.02
C PHE A 180 1.22 19.43 -8.55
N SER A 181 2.38 19.61 -9.18
CA SER A 181 2.48 19.60 -10.65
C SER A 181 2.07 18.25 -11.23
N ALA A 182 2.47 17.14 -10.61
CA ALA A 182 2.14 15.78 -11.07
C ALA A 182 0.63 15.54 -11.11
N ILE A 183 -0.04 15.83 -10.00
CA ILE A 183 -1.48 15.62 -9.82
C ILE A 183 -2.34 16.69 -10.52
N GLY A 184 -1.72 17.70 -11.13
CA GLY A 184 -2.43 18.79 -11.83
C GLY A 184 -3.15 19.76 -10.90
N LEU A 185 -2.76 19.83 -9.62
CA LEU A 185 -3.35 20.75 -8.65
C LEU A 185 -2.48 21.98 -8.47
N LYS A 186 -3.13 23.14 -8.37
CA LYS A 186 -2.44 24.39 -8.04
C LYS A 186 -2.16 24.43 -6.52
N PRO A 187 -0.93 24.73 -6.09
CA PRO A 187 -0.64 24.94 -4.68
C PRO A 187 -1.52 26.06 -4.08
N PRO A 188 -1.91 25.97 -2.79
CA PRO A 188 -2.67 27.02 -2.14
C PRO A 188 -2.00 28.40 -2.27
N PRO A 189 -2.79 29.50 -2.28
CA PRO A 189 -2.22 30.85 -2.34
C PRO A 189 -1.34 31.13 -1.11
N LYS A 190 -0.37 32.04 -1.27
CA LYS A 190 0.58 32.37 -0.19
C LYS A 190 -0.09 33.08 0.98
N VAL A 191 -1.07 33.93 0.71
CA VAL A 191 -1.93 34.57 1.72
C VAL A 191 -3.22 33.75 1.84
N LEU A 192 -3.49 33.24 3.04
CA LEU A 192 -4.63 32.37 3.31
C LEU A 192 -5.84 33.15 3.83
N ARG A 193 -5.62 34.11 4.74
CA ARG A 193 -6.70 34.90 5.36
C ARG A 193 -6.19 36.26 5.83
N LEU A 194 -7.05 37.27 5.73
CA LEU A 194 -6.87 38.60 6.31
C LEU A 194 -7.84 38.77 7.48
N THR A 195 -7.33 39.13 8.65
CA THR A 195 -8.14 39.48 9.82
C THR A 195 -7.80 40.90 10.22
N LYS A 196 -8.77 41.82 10.15
CA LYS A 196 -8.60 43.19 10.64
C LYS A 196 -8.77 43.17 12.16
N SER A 197 -7.83 43.72 12.92
CA SER A 197 -8.07 43.95 14.35
C SER A 197 -8.98 45.17 14.48
N GLU A 198 -10.24 44.96 14.84
CA GLU A 198 -11.09 46.06 15.28
C GLU A 198 -10.51 46.61 16.58
N ASN A 199 -10.20 47.91 16.60
CA ASN A 199 -9.94 48.61 17.83
C ASN A 199 -11.26 48.63 18.61
N VAL A 200 -11.40 47.76 19.62
CA VAL A 200 -12.43 47.92 20.64
C VAL A 200 -12.02 49.16 21.44
N VAL A 201 -12.52 50.32 21.01
CA VAL A 201 -12.49 51.53 21.82
C VAL A 201 -13.46 51.24 22.97
N ALA A 202 -12.94 50.98 24.17
CA ALA A 202 -13.74 50.92 25.38
C ALA A 202 -14.45 52.29 25.52
N GLN A 203 -15.77 52.30 25.33
CA GLN A 203 -16.60 53.43 25.70
C GLN A 203 -16.64 53.46 27.23
N ALA A 204 -16.18 54.58 27.78
CA ALA A 204 -16.20 54.91 29.21
C ALA A 204 -17.59 55.34 29.67
#